data_AF-A0A7C5ZAA3-F1
#
_entry.id   AF-A0A7C5ZAA3-F1
#
_cell.length_a   1.000
_cell.length_b   1.000
_cell.length_c   1.000
_cell.angle_alpha   90.00
_cell.angle_beta   90.00
_cell.angle_gamma   90.00
#
_symmetry.space_group_name_H-M   'P 1'
#
loop_
_entity.id
_entity.type
_entity.pdbx_description
1 polymer ?
#
loop_
_entity_poly.entity_id
_entity_poly.type
_entity_poly.pdbx_seq_one_letter_code
_entity_poly.pdbx_strand_id
1 'polypeptide(L)'
;AGAQWLAFLTWHMVRPIFALTTGAFVLSFLIGAYSLRHARLVALWLALVMPASLVLPVLKVRSYWFDPVVVLALSFVLAVYALKSTRFARLAVVGGCLLSCAWAMARAKGYDDSHVLALIVEKLRHALVKPRDPMLLSSEARLMWIEAFHSPRLDQVLLHVAPLMLVLVSLGIPALMRLRVLFRRSVAFRVFTVFLVCWFGCFVLIHRLHVLAFFGLAILYAIVTDFSLKRTRRPWIVRLVAAGFPLFLLWQTATSPTGNAFQRLVYSFTPRPAPAYTPWFSDLRELFHWIRMHTSREDVIGAWFGLSSQIYAWCDRPVVVQSKFENPTIRPKCMELANALYGAPAELEAFCRKYRVRYFVYEATMLLESGTDSLRYVAGQRSVATTSTVARMHLSPYELEEFELVYQNNSFRVFRFLGGEKFTNPAIPWEPMYERSYYRGLDAPYYDDSQTSAIVSRVTWLRQQVEFARALAVEGKLEEAFKLTMRLVAAEPRFWRAALVASKSALRLGHTLEACAAARQVLQGYPACLDAIRLISRYCPDNP
;
A
#
# COMPACT_ATOMS: atom_id res chain seq x y z
N ALA A 1 -12.42 -29.35 0.70
CA ALA A 1 -13.02 -29.08 -0.61
C ALA A 1 -13.94 -27.85 -0.58
N GLY A 2 -15.01 -27.83 0.23
CA GLY A 2 -15.94 -26.68 0.30
C GLY A 2 -15.29 -25.33 0.64
N ALA A 3 -14.46 -25.26 1.68
CA ALA A 3 -13.74 -24.02 2.04
C ALA A 3 -12.74 -23.56 0.96
N GLN A 4 -12.07 -24.50 0.29
CA GLN A 4 -11.16 -24.23 -0.83
C GLN A 4 -11.90 -23.71 -2.04
N TRP A 5 -13.08 -24.26 -2.33
CA TRP A 5 -13.96 -23.79 -3.39
C TRP A 5 -14.45 -22.38 -3.08
N LEU A 6 -14.98 -22.13 -1.87
CA LEU A 6 -15.41 -20.79 -1.46
C LEU A 6 -14.27 -19.76 -1.58
N ALA A 7 -13.08 -20.09 -1.07
CA ALA A 7 -11.90 -19.22 -1.16
C ALA A 7 -11.50 -18.94 -2.62
N PHE A 8 -11.58 -19.94 -3.50
CA PHE A 8 -11.31 -19.80 -4.92
C PHE A 8 -12.28 -18.83 -5.61
N LEU A 9 -13.55 -18.85 -5.24
CA LEU A 9 -14.59 -18.00 -5.81
C LEU A 9 -14.53 -16.56 -5.30
N THR A 10 -14.23 -16.39 -4.01
CA THR A 10 -14.27 -15.07 -3.35
C THR A 10 -12.96 -14.30 -3.46
N TRP A 11 -11.83 -14.98 -3.61
CA TRP A 11 -10.51 -14.33 -3.55
C TRP A 11 -9.61 -14.73 -4.74
N HIS A 12 -9.35 -13.75 -5.61
CA HIS A 12 -8.56 -13.94 -6.83
C HIS A 12 -7.10 -14.33 -6.56
N MET A 13 -6.51 -13.90 -5.45
CA MET A 13 -5.12 -14.28 -5.08
C MET A 13 -5.00 -15.76 -4.68
N VAL A 14 -6.10 -16.47 -4.43
CA VAL A 14 -6.07 -17.91 -4.19
C VAL A 14 -5.77 -18.67 -5.48
N ARG A 15 -6.04 -18.10 -6.65
CA ARG A 15 -5.82 -18.76 -7.94
C ARG A 15 -4.33 -19.09 -8.17
N PRO A 16 -3.37 -18.16 -7.96
CA PRO A 16 -1.94 -18.49 -7.91
C PRO A 16 -1.59 -19.60 -6.90
N ILE A 17 -2.26 -19.66 -5.75
CA ILE A 17 -2.04 -20.73 -4.75
C ILE A 17 -2.40 -22.10 -5.33
N PHE A 18 -3.53 -22.19 -6.03
CA PHE A 18 -3.92 -23.41 -6.72
C PHE A 18 -3.01 -23.74 -7.91
N ALA A 19 -2.54 -22.73 -8.64
CA ALA A 19 -1.55 -22.89 -9.71
C ALA A 19 -0.28 -23.56 -9.19
N LEU A 20 0.29 -23.03 -8.10
CA LEU A 20 1.49 -23.56 -7.45
C LEU A 20 1.25 -24.96 -6.88
N THR A 21 0.08 -25.20 -6.27
CA THR A 21 -0.27 -26.52 -5.71
C THR A 21 -0.40 -27.57 -6.82
N THR A 22 -1.08 -27.23 -7.91
CA THR A 22 -1.23 -28.10 -9.10
C THR A 22 0.13 -28.35 -9.74
N GLY A 23 0.95 -27.31 -9.92
CA GLY A 23 2.33 -27.43 -10.39
C GLY A 23 3.18 -28.36 -9.52
N ALA A 24 3.04 -28.29 -8.19
CA ALA A 24 3.74 -29.19 -7.27
C ALA A 24 3.30 -30.65 -7.42
N PHE A 25 2.01 -30.92 -7.67
CA PHE A 25 1.51 -32.26 -7.97
C PHE A 25 1.99 -32.78 -9.32
N VAL A 26 1.98 -31.93 -10.35
CA VAL A 26 2.52 -32.23 -11.68
C VAL A 26 4.00 -32.57 -11.61
N LEU A 27 4.80 -31.75 -10.92
CA LEU A 27 6.22 -31.99 -10.73
C LEU A 27 6.44 -33.31 -9.98
N SER A 28 5.65 -33.57 -8.93
CA SER A 28 5.69 -34.83 -8.20
C SER A 28 5.36 -36.04 -9.10
N PHE A 29 4.47 -35.88 -10.07
CA PHE A 29 4.17 -36.91 -11.06
C PHE A 29 5.34 -37.15 -12.02
N LEU A 30 5.94 -36.09 -12.55
CA LEU A 30 7.07 -36.18 -13.47
C LEU A 30 8.27 -36.90 -12.85
N ILE A 31 8.54 -36.66 -11.56
CA ILE A 31 9.64 -37.32 -10.83
C ILE A 31 9.24 -38.71 -10.26
N GLY A 32 8.08 -39.26 -10.63
CA GLY A 32 7.62 -40.59 -10.21
C GLY A 32 7.17 -40.69 -8.75
N ALA A 33 6.89 -39.55 -8.14
CA ALA A 33 6.62 -39.39 -6.71
C ALA A 33 5.13 -39.14 -6.39
N TYR A 34 4.19 -39.50 -7.26
CA TYR A 34 2.77 -39.19 -7.10
C TYR A 34 1.97 -40.33 -6.44
N SER A 35 0.73 -40.04 -6.06
CA SER A 35 -0.24 -41.07 -5.64
C SER A 35 -1.62 -40.78 -6.22
N LEU A 36 -2.44 -41.81 -6.36
CA LEU A 36 -3.80 -41.70 -6.89
C LEU A 36 -4.67 -40.72 -6.07
N ARG A 37 -4.38 -40.55 -4.78
CA ARG A 37 -5.08 -39.57 -3.92
C ARG A 37 -4.88 -38.14 -4.41
N HIS A 38 -3.70 -37.79 -4.94
CA HIS A 38 -3.43 -36.45 -5.47
C HIS A 38 -4.25 -36.17 -6.72
N ALA A 39 -4.32 -37.13 -7.66
CA ALA A 39 -5.16 -37.01 -8.84
C ALA A 39 -6.66 -36.90 -8.48
N ARG A 40 -7.13 -37.65 -7.46
CA ARG A 40 -8.50 -37.49 -6.92
C ARG A 40 -8.75 -36.09 -6.39
N LEU A 41 -7.80 -35.49 -5.67
CA LEU A 41 -7.94 -34.14 -5.13
C LEU A 41 -8.00 -33.09 -6.23
N VAL A 42 -7.14 -33.19 -7.25
CA VAL A 42 -7.17 -32.29 -8.42
C VAL A 42 -8.45 -32.47 -9.23
N ALA A 43 -8.89 -33.72 -9.43
CA ALA A 43 -10.14 -34.03 -10.13
C ALA A 43 -11.36 -33.49 -9.37
N LEU A 44 -11.42 -33.66 -8.05
CA LEU A 44 -12.49 -33.11 -7.21
C LEU A 44 -12.52 -31.59 -7.29
N TRP A 45 -11.35 -30.95 -7.30
CA TRP A 45 -11.27 -29.49 -7.44
C TRP A 45 -11.78 -29.03 -8.82
N LEU A 46 -11.35 -29.68 -9.91
CA LEU A 46 -11.85 -29.40 -11.26
C LEU A 46 -13.37 -29.57 -11.33
N ALA A 47 -13.91 -30.65 -10.76
CA ALA A 47 -15.34 -30.92 -10.72
C ALA A 47 -16.13 -29.83 -9.97
N LEU A 48 -15.52 -29.13 -9.01
CA LEU A 48 -16.17 -28.04 -8.27
C LEU A 48 -16.00 -26.68 -8.97
N VAL A 49 -14.83 -26.40 -9.54
CA VAL A 49 -14.51 -25.09 -10.15
C VAL A 49 -15.09 -24.93 -11.55
N MET A 50 -15.10 -25.99 -12.35
CA MET A 50 -15.55 -25.92 -13.74
C MET A 50 -17.04 -25.54 -13.86
N PRO A 51 -17.98 -26.16 -13.11
CA PRO A 51 -19.38 -25.70 -13.12
C PRO A 51 -19.53 -24.27 -12.61
N ALA A 52 -18.78 -23.90 -11.55
CA ALA A 52 -18.84 -22.56 -11.00
C ALA A 52 -18.38 -21.48 -11.99
N SER A 53 -17.48 -21.83 -12.91
CA SER A 53 -17.02 -20.91 -13.95
C SER A 53 -18.05 -20.62 -15.06
N LEU A 54 -19.09 -21.45 -15.17
CA LEU A 54 -20.24 -21.19 -16.06
C LEU A 54 -21.25 -20.22 -15.44
N VAL A 55 -21.39 -20.27 -14.11
CA VAL A 55 -22.39 -19.51 -13.35
C VAL A 55 -21.86 -18.15 -12.91
N LEU A 56 -20.62 -18.09 -12.44
CA LEU A 56 -20.07 -16.86 -11.86
C LEU A 56 -19.52 -15.92 -12.94
N PRO A 57 -20.03 -14.67 -13.04
CA PRO A 57 -19.59 -13.72 -14.05
C PRO A 57 -18.07 -13.48 -14.06
N VAL A 58 -17.44 -13.41 -12.88
CA VAL A 58 -16.00 -13.17 -12.75
C VAL A 58 -15.13 -14.26 -13.38
N LEU A 59 -15.60 -15.51 -13.38
CA LEU A 59 -14.88 -16.65 -13.97
C LEU A 59 -15.25 -16.82 -15.46
N LYS A 60 -16.51 -16.52 -15.80
CA LYS A 60 -17.02 -16.58 -17.17
C LYS A 60 -16.34 -15.55 -18.07
N VAL A 61 -16.25 -14.29 -17.63
CA VAL A 61 -15.60 -13.20 -18.38
C VAL A 61 -14.13 -13.54 -18.66
N ARG A 62 -13.46 -14.25 -17.75
CA ARG A 62 -12.07 -14.67 -17.92
C ARG A 62 -11.90 -15.96 -18.73
N SER A 63 -12.98 -16.57 -19.20
CA SER A 63 -12.95 -17.85 -19.92
C SER A 63 -12.14 -18.91 -19.16
N TYR A 64 -12.39 -19.03 -17.85
CA TYR A 64 -11.53 -19.80 -16.93
C TYR A 64 -11.39 -21.30 -17.29
N TRP A 65 -12.31 -21.84 -18.09
CA TRP A 65 -12.20 -23.19 -18.69
C TRP A 65 -10.90 -23.42 -19.45
N PHE A 66 -10.34 -22.35 -20.03
CA PHE A 66 -9.11 -22.38 -20.82
C PHE A 66 -7.89 -21.86 -20.06
N ASP A 67 -8.03 -21.55 -18.76
CA ASP A 67 -6.92 -21.07 -17.94
C ASP A 67 -5.75 -22.09 -17.93
N PRO A 68 -4.48 -21.66 -17.97
CA PRO A 68 -3.32 -22.56 -18.07
C PRO A 68 -3.29 -23.58 -16.94
N VAL A 69 -3.77 -23.20 -15.75
CA VAL A 69 -3.83 -24.06 -14.58
C VAL A 69 -4.88 -25.15 -14.74
N VAL A 70 -6.02 -24.82 -15.34
CA VAL A 70 -7.08 -25.80 -15.63
C VAL A 70 -6.63 -26.77 -16.70
N VAL A 71 -6.02 -26.29 -17.79
CA VAL A 71 -5.44 -27.14 -18.85
C VAL A 71 -4.38 -28.09 -18.26
N LEU A 72 -3.51 -27.57 -17.41
CA LEU A 72 -2.47 -28.35 -16.74
C LEU A 72 -3.07 -29.39 -15.78
N ALA A 73 -4.05 -29.00 -14.98
CA ALA A 73 -4.76 -29.89 -14.06
C ALA A 73 -5.51 -31.01 -14.79
N LEU A 74 -6.20 -30.69 -15.88
CA LEU A 74 -6.89 -31.66 -16.74
C LEU A 74 -5.89 -32.64 -17.36
N SER A 75 -4.79 -32.13 -17.91
CA SER A 75 -3.72 -32.96 -18.49
C SER A 75 -3.14 -33.93 -17.46
N PHE A 76 -2.93 -33.45 -16.22
CA PHE A 76 -2.47 -34.29 -15.11
C PHE A 76 -3.48 -35.38 -14.71
N VAL A 77 -4.76 -35.03 -14.57
CA VAL A 77 -5.82 -35.99 -14.23
C VAL A 77 -5.97 -37.04 -15.34
N LEU A 78 -6.06 -36.61 -16.60
CA LEU A 78 -6.13 -37.52 -17.75
C LEU A 78 -4.93 -38.46 -17.82
N ALA A 79 -3.71 -37.94 -17.59
CA ALA A 79 -2.51 -38.76 -17.60
C ALA A 79 -2.49 -39.83 -16.49
N VAL A 80 -3.03 -39.52 -15.30
CA VAL A 80 -3.07 -40.50 -14.19
C VAL A 80 -4.18 -41.54 -14.36
N TYR A 81 -5.33 -41.16 -14.92
CA TYR A 81 -6.50 -42.06 -15.01
C TYR A 81 -6.62 -42.81 -16.34
N ALA A 82 -6.26 -42.18 -17.46
CA ALA A 82 -6.48 -42.75 -18.79
C ALA A 82 -5.24 -43.47 -19.34
N LEU A 83 -4.03 -42.99 -18.99
CA LEU A 83 -2.79 -43.49 -19.56
C LEU A 83 -2.13 -44.51 -18.61
N LYS A 84 -2.43 -45.80 -18.85
CA LYS A 84 -1.88 -46.94 -18.09
C LYS A 84 -0.35 -47.07 -18.21
N SER A 85 0.25 -46.49 -19.26
CA SER A 85 1.70 -46.46 -19.49
C SER A 85 2.33 -45.18 -18.97
N THR A 86 3.36 -45.33 -18.13
CA THR A 86 4.07 -44.20 -17.49
C THR A 86 4.79 -43.29 -18.48
N ARG A 87 5.21 -43.80 -19.65
CA ARG A 87 5.88 -43.01 -20.70
C ARG A 87 4.90 -42.08 -21.42
N PHE A 88 3.78 -42.61 -21.89
CA PHE A 88 2.74 -41.82 -22.57
C PHE A 88 2.05 -40.85 -21.61
N ALA A 89 1.84 -41.25 -20.36
CA ALA A 89 1.30 -40.38 -19.32
C ALA A 89 2.22 -39.17 -19.06
N ARG A 90 3.54 -39.38 -19.02
CA ARG A 90 4.52 -38.28 -18.90
C ARG A 90 4.53 -37.37 -20.13
N LEU A 91 4.48 -37.94 -21.34
CA LEU A 91 4.40 -37.15 -22.58
C LEU A 91 3.13 -36.30 -22.64
N ALA A 92 1.98 -36.84 -22.21
CA ALA A 92 0.72 -36.09 -22.14
C ALA A 92 0.79 -34.93 -21.13
N VAL A 93 1.42 -35.13 -19.97
CA VAL A 93 1.64 -34.05 -18.99
C VAL A 93 2.61 -33.00 -19.52
N VAL A 94 3.71 -33.40 -20.17
CA VAL A 94 4.67 -32.47 -20.78
C VAL A 94 4.00 -31.68 -21.91
N GLY A 95 3.23 -32.35 -22.77
CA GLY A 95 2.42 -31.71 -23.81
C GLY A 95 1.42 -30.72 -23.22
N GLY A 96 0.73 -31.09 -22.14
CA GLY A 96 -0.14 -30.20 -21.36
C GLY A 96 0.60 -28.99 -20.79
N CYS A 97 1.81 -29.18 -20.24
CA CYS A 97 2.66 -28.08 -19.77
C CYS A 97 3.03 -27.14 -20.92
N LEU A 98 3.45 -27.68 -22.07
CA LEU A 98 3.81 -26.89 -23.24
C LEU A 98 2.60 -26.14 -23.81
N LEU A 99 1.43 -26.76 -23.88
CA LEU A 99 0.17 -26.14 -24.28
C LEU A 99 -0.23 -25.03 -23.31
N SER A 100 -0.18 -25.27 -22.00
CA SER A 100 -0.42 -24.24 -20.98
C SER A 100 0.55 -23.07 -21.09
N CYS A 101 1.84 -23.34 -21.33
CA CYS A 101 2.86 -22.30 -21.52
C CYS A 101 2.65 -21.53 -22.82
N ALA A 102 2.39 -22.22 -23.94
CA ALA A 102 2.13 -21.61 -25.24
C ALA A 102 0.86 -20.75 -25.21
N TRP A 103 -0.20 -21.23 -24.57
CA TRP A 103 -1.44 -20.47 -24.37
C TRP A 103 -1.20 -19.26 -23.47
N ALA A 104 -0.49 -19.41 -22.35
CA ALA A 104 -0.13 -18.30 -21.47
C ALA A 104 0.69 -17.23 -22.19
N MET A 105 1.67 -17.64 -23.01
CA MET A 105 2.49 -16.72 -23.82
C MET A 105 1.68 -16.04 -24.93
N ALA A 106 0.82 -16.77 -25.64
CA ALA A 106 -0.03 -16.21 -26.69
C ALA A 106 -1.02 -15.17 -26.13
N ARG A 107 -1.50 -15.37 -24.90
CA ARG A 107 -2.40 -14.43 -24.21
C ARG A 107 -1.68 -13.34 -23.41
N ALA A 108 -0.37 -13.46 -23.17
CA ALA A 108 0.41 -12.50 -22.38
C ALA A 108 0.34 -11.05 -22.93
N LYS A 109 0.04 -10.87 -24.22
CA LYS A 109 -0.10 -9.54 -24.85
C LYS A 109 -1.46 -8.85 -24.61
N GLY A 110 -2.40 -9.44 -23.86
CA GLY A 110 -3.70 -8.81 -23.61
C GLY A 110 -4.48 -9.33 -22.39
N TYR A 111 -3.84 -10.13 -21.54
CA TYR A 111 -4.49 -10.70 -20.36
C TYR A 111 -4.41 -9.77 -19.14
N ASP A 112 -5.44 -9.83 -18.28
CA ASP A 112 -5.56 -9.06 -17.04
C ASP A 112 -4.29 -9.09 -16.18
N ASP A 113 -3.58 -10.23 -16.14
CA ASP A 113 -2.44 -10.50 -15.25
C ASP A 113 -1.05 -10.34 -15.91
N SER A 114 -0.96 -9.85 -17.15
CA SER A 114 0.32 -9.70 -17.89
C SER A 114 1.34 -8.81 -17.15
N HIS A 115 0.84 -7.84 -16.41
CA HIS A 115 1.62 -6.87 -15.64
C HIS A 115 2.41 -7.53 -14.48
N VAL A 116 1.94 -8.66 -13.93
CA VAL A 116 2.67 -9.40 -12.88
C VAL A 116 3.91 -10.07 -13.47
N LEU A 117 3.78 -10.68 -14.65
CA LEU A 117 4.93 -11.31 -15.32
C LEU A 117 5.95 -10.25 -15.75
N ALA A 118 5.49 -9.13 -16.31
CA ALA A 118 6.35 -8.00 -16.64
C ALA A 118 7.13 -7.51 -15.41
N LEU A 119 6.45 -7.35 -14.27
CA LEU A 119 7.09 -6.97 -13.01
C LEU A 119 8.15 -7.99 -12.55
N ILE A 120 7.87 -9.30 -12.63
CA ILE A 120 8.84 -10.33 -12.26
C ILE A 120 10.07 -10.27 -13.16
N VAL A 121 9.90 -10.12 -14.48
CA VAL A 121 11.02 -10.00 -15.42
C VAL A 121 11.88 -8.78 -15.09
N GLU A 122 11.27 -7.62 -14.84
CA GLU A 122 12.02 -6.41 -14.46
C GLU A 122 12.72 -6.56 -13.10
N LYS A 123 12.09 -7.20 -12.13
CA LYS A 123 12.72 -7.54 -10.84
C LYS A 123 13.95 -8.41 -11.03
N LEU A 124 13.88 -9.44 -11.85
CA LEU A 124 15.01 -10.31 -12.13
C LEU A 124 16.12 -9.56 -12.89
N ARG A 125 15.76 -8.74 -13.88
CA ARG A 125 16.70 -7.89 -14.63
C ARG A 125 17.49 -6.95 -13.72
N HIS A 126 16.83 -6.39 -12.71
CA HIS A 126 17.43 -5.44 -11.76
C HIS A 126 17.80 -6.08 -10.41
N ALA A 127 18.00 -7.40 -10.37
CA ALA A 127 18.45 -8.13 -9.19
C ALA A 127 17.65 -7.80 -7.90
N LEU A 128 16.33 -7.68 -8.03
CA LEU A 128 15.37 -7.36 -6.96
C LEU A 128 15.48 -5.96 -6.36
N VAL A 129 16.38 -5.13 -6.89
CA VAL A 129 16.57 -3.74 -6.45
C VAL A 129 15.92 -2.82 -7.46
N LYS A 130 14.97 -2.01 -7.00
CA LYS A 130 14.31 -1.02 -7.87
C LYS A 130 15.34 0.04 -8.29
N PRO A 131 15.59 0.26 -9.59
CA PRO A 131 16.59 1.23 -10.05
C PRO A 131 16.19 2.64 -9.63
N ARG A 132 17.18 3.51 -9.34
CA ARG A 132 16.92 4.93 -9.03
C ARG A 132 16.41 5.71 -10.24
N ASP A 133 16.85 5.32 -11.43
CA ASP A 133 16.35 5.88 -12.67
C ASP A 133 15.05 5.18 -13.09
N PRO A 134 13.90 5.89 -13.12
CA PRO A 134 12.65 5.29 -13.53
C PRO A 134 12.62 4.90 -15.02
N MET A 135 13.43 5.54 -15.88
CA MET A 135 13.42 5.26 -17.33
C MET A 135 14.05 3.91 -17.70
N LEU A 136 14.70 3.23 -16.75
CA LEU A 136 15.16 1.85 -16.92
C LEU A 136 14.02 0.83 -16.85
N LEU A 137 12.84 1.23 -16.36
CA LEU A 137 11.67 0.38 -16.23
C LEU A 137 10.58 0.78 -17.25
N SER A 138 9.86 -0.23 -17.74
CA SER A 138 8.62 0.00 -18.49
C SER A 138 7.59 0.77 -17.65
N SER A 139 6.67 1.49 -18.30
CA SER A 139 5.60 2.23 -17.61
C SER A 139 4.76 1.35 -16.69
N GLU A 140 4.38 0.16 -17.14
CA GLU A 140 3.64 -0.79 -16.29
C GLU A 140 4.46 -1.26 -15.09
N ALA A 141 5.75 -1.55 -15.26
CA ALA A 141 6.61 -1.96 -14.14
C ALA A 141 6.82 -0.82 -13.13
N ARG A 142 6.92 0.43 -13.59
CA ARG A 142 6.97 1.61 -12.71
C ARG A 142 5.72 1.73 -11.85
N LEU A 143 4.54 1.55 -12.47
CA LEU A 143 3.24 1.61 -11.81
C LEU A 143 3.03 0.46 -10.82
N MET A 144 3.52 -0.74 -11.13
CA MET A 144 3.29 -1.94 -10.31
C MET A 144 4.34 -2.17 -9.23
N TRP A 145 5.59 -1.75 -9.43
CA TRP A 145 6.68 -1.98 -8.46
C TRP A 145 6.68 -0.93 -7.35
N ILE A 146 5.58 -0.80 -6.61
CA ILE A 146 5.42 0.19 -5.53
C ILE A 146 4.94 -0.49 -4.26
N GLU A 147 5.18 0.15 -3.12
CA GLU A 147 4.66 -0.23 -1.80
C GLU A 147 4.76 -1.75 -1.51
N ALA A 148 3.61 -2.45 -1.57
CA ALA A 148 3.48 -3.83 -1.17
C ALA A 148 4.15 -4.82 -2.14
N PHE A 149 4.50 -4.37 -3.35
CA PHE A 149 5.19 -5.15 -4.38
C PHE A 149 6.71 -5.03 -4.31
N HIS A 150 7.27 -4.35 -3.30
CA HIS A 150 8.71 -4.38 -3.06
C HIS A 150 9.22 -5.77 -2.74
N SER A 151 10.46 -6.03 -3.11
CA SER A 151 11.19 -7.16 -2.55
C SER A 151 11.54 -6.86 -1.08
N PRO A 152 11.56 -7.88 -0.20
CA PRO A 152 11.77 -7.70 1.22
C PRO A 152 13.18 -7.17 1.47
N ARG A 153 13.27 -6.15 2.32
CA ARG A 153 14.55 -5.63 2.78
C ARG A 153 15.18 -6.58 3.80
N LEU A 154 16.49 -6.45 4.01
CA LEU A 154 17.22 -7.33 4.92
C LEU A 154 16.68 -7.26 6.36
N ASP A 155 16.34 -6.07 6.85
CA ASP A 155 15.70 -5.89 8.16
C ASP A 155 14.36 -6.62 8.25
N GLN A 156 13.53 -6.53 7.22
CA GLN A 156 12.25 -7.24 7.18
C GLN A 156 12.46 -8.75 7.22
N VAL A 157 13.43 -9.29 6.47
CA VAL A 157 13.78 -10.72 6.53
C VAL A 157 14.29 -11.10 7.93
N LEU A 158 15.11 -10.27 8.55
CA LEU A 158 15.65 -10.51 9.90
C LEU A 158 14.59 -10.42 11.00
N LEU A 159 13.62 -9.52 10.88
CA LEU A 159 12.55 -9.34 11.87
C LEU A 159 11.49 -10.42 11.76
N HIS A 160 11.22 -10.89 10.53
CA HIS A 160 10.09 -11.76 10.24
C HIS A 160 10.50 -13.22 10.05
N VAL A 161 11.58 -13.51 9.33
CA VAL A 161 11.93 -14.88 8.93
C VAL A 161 13.04 -15.48 9.80
N ALA A 162 14.05 -14.68 10.16
CA ALA A 162 15.22 -15.18 10.88
C ALA A 162 14.94 -15.83 12.25
N PRO A 163 14.00 -15.33 13.10
CA PRO A 163 13.74 -15.94 14.40
C PRO A 163 13.21 -17.37 14.27
N LEU A 164 12.34 -17.61 13.29
CA LEU A 164 11.79 -18.93 13.00
C LEU A 164 12.86 -19.86 12.39
N MET A 165 13.71 -19.32 11.52
CA MET A 165 14.85 -20.08 10.98
C MET A 165 15.86 -20.47 12.05
N LEU A 166 16.16 -19.60 13.02
CA LEU A 166 17.07 -19.91 14.12
C LEU A 166 16.54 -21.03 15.01
N VAL A 167 15.23 -21.03 15.29
CA VAL A 167 14.59 -22.12 16.04
C VAL A 167 14.61 -23.42 15.23
N LEU A 168 14.30 -23.35 13.92
CA LEU A 168 14.39 -24.51 13.03
C LEU A 168 15.82 -25.08 12.94
N VAL A 169 16.84 -24.23 12.91
CA VAL A 169 18.26 -24.64 12.88
C VAL A 169 18.70 -25.20 14.24
N SER A 170 18.26 -24.60 15.35
CA SER A 170 18.57 -25.04 16.72
C SER A 170 17.92 -26.38 17.07
N LEU A 171 16.73 -26.63 16.53
CA LEU A 171 16.06 -27.94 16.56
C LEU A 171 16.62 -28.89 15.47
N GLY A 172 17.51 -28.41 14.60
CA GLY A 172 17.56 -28.80 13.20
C GLY A 172 18.73 -29.63 12.72
N ILE A 173 19.92 -29.62 13.33
CA ILE A 173 21.06 -30.36 12.74
C ILE A 173 20.77 -31.88 12.59
N PRO A 174 20.19 -32.57 13.60
CA PRO A 174 19.75 -33.97 13.46
C PRO A 174 18.46 -34.13 12.62
N ALA A 175 17.59 -33.12 12.61
CA ALA A 175 16.33 -33.14 11.86
C ALA A 175 16.55 -32.97 10.34
N LEU A 176 17.48 -32.09 9.93
CA LEU A 176 17.87 -31.79 8.54
C LEU A 176 18.36 -33.05 7.81
N MET A 177 19.19 -33.89 8.46
CA MET A 177 19.67 -35.16 7.88
C MET A 177 18.54 -36.15 7.57
N ARG A 178 17.40 -36.07 8.27
CA ARG A 178 16.22 -36.92 8.03
C ARG A 178 15.02 -36.20 7.39
N LEU A 179 15.03 -34.88 7.24
CA LEU A 179 14.17 -34.19 6.26
C LEU A 179 14.42 -34.77 4.86
N ARG A 180 15.67 -35.15 4.56
CA ARG A 180 16.02 -35.93 3.36
C ARG A 180 15.30 -37.28 3.29
N VAL A 181 15.10 -37.96 4.43
CA VAL A 181 14.38 -39.24 4.51
C VAL A 181 12.87 -39.04 4.40
N LEU A 182 12.29 -38.04 5.06
CA LEU A 182 10.88 -37.66 4.94
C LEU A 182 10.55 -37.22 3.51
N PHE A 183 11.43 -36.43 2.90
CA PHE A 183 11.34 -36.06 1.49
C PHE A 183 11.39 -37.28 0.58
N ARG A 184 12.15 -38.33 0.91
CA ARG A 184 12.13 -39.58 0.14
C ARG A 184 10.89 -40.44 0.39
N ARG A 185 10.39 -40.51 1.64
CA ARG A 185 9.32 -41.43 2.04
C ARG A 185 7.90 -40.88 1.91
N SER A 186 7.70 -39.57 2.03
CA SER A 186 6.37 -38.94 2.05
C SER A 186 6.15 -38.03 0.85
N VAL A 187 5.17 -38.38 0.02
CA VAL A 187 4.72 -37.52 -1.09
C VAL A 187 4.20 -36.18 -0.56
N ALA A 188 3.41 -36.21 0.51
CA ALA A 188 2.82 -35.01 1.09
C ALA A 188 3.91 -34.03 1.57
N PHE A 189 4.98 -34.55 2.17
CA PHE A 189 6.10 -33.72 2.60
C PHE A 189 6.87 -33.12 1.41
N ARG A 190 7.03 -33.85 0.30
CA ARG A 190 7.64 -33.30 -0.93
C ARG A 190 6.79 -32.18 -1.52
N VAL A 191 5.50 -32.40 -1.68
CA VAL A 191 4.57 -31.38 -2.20
C VAL A 191 4.60 -30.14 -1.31
N PHE A 192 4.55 -30.34 0.01
CA PHE A 192 4.65 -29.26 0.98
C PHE A 192 5.99 -28.51 0.88
N THR A 193 7.11 -29.21 0.67
CA THR A 193 8.43 -28.61 0.50
C THR A 193 8.49 -27.77 -0.79
N VAL A 194 8.00 -28.31 -1.91
CA VAL A 194 7.93 -27.57 -3.19
C VAL A 194 7.05 -26.33 -3.03
N PHE A 195 5.90 -26.48 -2.37
CA PHE A 195 5.00 -25.37 -2.05
C PHE A 195 5.71 -24.29 -1.21
N LEU A 196 6.39 -24.69 -0.14
CA LEU A 196 7.16 -23.77 0.72
C LEU A 196 8.25 -23.02 -0.05
N VAL A 197 9.01 -23.74 -0.90
CA VAL A 197 10.06 -23.14 -1.74
C VAL A 197 9.47 -22.14 -2.73
N CYS A 198 8.35 -22.48 -3.40
CA CYS A 198 7.68 -21.57 -4.32
C CYS A 198 7.20 -20.31 -3.59
N TRP A 199 6.58 -20.44 -2.42
CA TRP A 199 6.12 -19.29 -1.64
C TRP A 199 7.24 -18.43 -1.10
N PHE A 200 8.33 -19.05 -0.66
CA PHE A 200 9.51 -18.31 -0.26
C PHE A 200 10.10 -17.53 -1.44
N GLY A 201 10.16 -18.13 -2.63
CA GLY A 201 10.52 -17.43 -3.87
C GLY A 201 9.59 -16.26 -4.18
N CYS A 202 8.28 -16.45 -4.07
CA CYS A 202 7.29 -15.37 -4.23
C CYS A 202 7.47 -14.27 -3.18
N PHE A 203 7.79 -14.61 -1.93
CA PHE A 203 8.09 -13.64 -0.87
C PHE A 203 9.33 -12.81 -1.19
N VAL A 204 10.40 -13.44 -1.69
CA VAL A 204 11.62 -12.75 -2.13
C VAL A 204 11.33 -11.77 -3.28
N LEU A 205 10.36 -12.09 -4.14
CA LEU A 205 9.90 -11.18 -5.18
C LEU A 205 8.99 -10.08 -4.64
N ILE A 206 8.10 -10.41 -3.71
CA ILE A 206 7.03 -9.54 -3.19
C ILE A 206 6.91 -9.71 -1.67
N HIS A 207 7.35 -8.70 -0.91
CA HIS A 207 7.36 -8.66 0.54
C HIS A 207 5.97 -8.92 1.14
N ARG A 208 4.88 -8.44 0.53
CA ARG A 208 3.50 -8.66 1.02
C ARG A 208 3.15 -10.15 1.15
N LEU A 209 3.82 -11.03 0.40
CA LEU A 209 3.61 -12.48 0.45
C LEU A 209 4.31 -13.15 1.64
N HIS A 210 4.95 -12.39 2.55
CA HIS A 210 5.57 -12.91 3.77
C HIS A 210 4.60 -13.77 4.60
N VAL A 211 3.32 -13.38 4.66
CA VAL A 211 2.27 -14.11 5.41
C VAL A 211 2.21 -15.59 5.01
N LEU A 212 2.37 -15.89 3.72
CA LEU A 212 2.32 -17.25 3.20
C LEU A 212 3.61 -18.03 3.52
N ALA A 213 4.76 -17.35 3.47
CA ALA A 213 6.02 -17.91 3.93
C ALA A 213 5.96 -18.27 5.43
N PHE A 214 5.35 -17.41 6.26
CA PHE A 214 5.14 -17.66 7.68
C PHE A 214 4.30 -18.90 7.96
N PHE A 215 3.16 -19.06 7.28
CA PHE A 215 2.33 -20.26 7.43
C PHE A 215 3.11 -21.53 7.10
N GLY A 216 3.87 -21.50 6.00
CA GLY A 216 4.73 -22.61 5.61
C GLY A 216 5.81 -22.92 6.67
N LEU A 217 6.51 -21.91 7.15
CA LEU A 217 7.54 -22.09 8.16
C LEU A 217 6.96 -22.56 9.52
N ALA A 218 5.75 -22.14 9.89
CA ALA A 218 5.07 -22.60 11.10
C ALA A 218 4.71 -24.10 11.03
N ILE A 219 4.23 -24.58 9.88
CA ILE A 219 3.99 -26.01 9.64
C ILE A 219 5.30 -26.79 9.70
N LEU A 220 6.37 -26.28 9.07
CA LEU A 220 7.69 -26.90 9.13
C LEU A 220 8.20 -26.98 10.57
N TYR A 221 8.02 -25.92 11.35
CA TYR A 221 8.35 -25.87 12.76
C TYR A 221 7.59 -26.92 13.58
N ALA A 222 6.29 -27.10 13.34
CA ALA A 222 5.50 -28.14 14.01
C ALA A 222 6.01 -29.55 13.67
N ILE A 223 6.31 -29.83 12.39
CA ILE A 223 6.85 -31.11 11.93
C ILE A 223 8.21 -31.40 12.58
N VAL A 224 9.12 -30.40 12.59
CA VAL A 224 10.46 -30.53 13.18
C VAL A 224 10.38 -30.71 14.69
N THR A 225 9.47 -30.01 15.36
CA THR A 225 9.27 -30.11 16.82
C THR A 225 8.71 -31.46 17.23
N ASP A 226 7.62 -31.93 16.60
CA ASP A 226 7.03 -33.26 16.87
C ASP A 226 8.06 -34.37 16.70
N PHE A 227 8.83 -34.30 15.61
CA PHE A 227 9.91 -35.24 15.35
C PHE A 227 10.98 -35.22 16.44
N SER A 228 11.44 -34.03 16.83
CA SER A 228 12.49 -33.85 17.84
C SER A 228 12.03 -34.37 19.20
N LEU A 229 10.77 -34.14 19.58
CA LEU A 229 10.17 -34.61 20.83
C LEU A 229 10.14 -36.14 20.93
N LYS A 230 9.79 -36.82 19.83
CA LYS A 230 9.68 -38.30 19.80
C LYS A 230 11.02 -39.03 19.86
N ARG A 231 12.13 -38.34 19.60
CA ARG A 231 13.43 -39.00 19.39
C ARG A 231 14.53 -38.57 20.35
N THR A 232 14.43 -37.39 20.94
CA THR A 232 15.41 -36.97 21.94
C THR A 232 15.23 -37.75 23.25
N ARG A 233 16.34 -38.01 23.96
CA ARG A 233 16.29 -38.52 25.34
C ARG A 233 15.89 -37.44 26.35
N ARG A 234 15.87 -36.17 25.93
CA ARG A 234 15.56 -35.00 26.77
C ARG A 234 14.46 -34.15 26.13
N PRO A 235 13.19 -34.61 26.11
CA PRO A 235 12.10 -33.93 25.42
C PRO A 235 11.81 -32.54 25.99
N TRP A 236 12.15 -32.32 27.26
CA TRP A 236 12.02 -31.01 27.90
C TRP A 236 12.88 -29.92 27.24
N ILE A 237 14.07 -30.24 26.72
CA ILE A 237 14.92 -29.28 25.99
C ILE A 237 14.22 -28.85 24.70
N VAL A 238 13.67 -29.81 23.96
CA VAL A 238 12.92 -29.54 22.74
C VAL A 238 11.68 -28.71 23.04
N ARG A 239 10.94 -29.02 24.12
CA ARG A 239 9.79 -28.19 24.55
C ARG A 239 10.21 -26.78 24.92
N LEU A 240 11.34 -26.59 25.60
CA LEU A 240 11.85 -25.28 26.00
C LEU A 240 12.28 -24.45 24.77
N VAL A 241 13.04 -25.05 23.85
CA VAL A 241 13.45 -24.39 22.60
C VAL A 241 12.25 -24.07 21.71
N ALA A 242 11.31 -25.02 21.60
CA ALA A 242 10.05 -24.84 20.89
C ALA A 242 9.22 -23.71 21.51
N ALA A 243 9.01 -23.71 22.82
CA ALA A 243 8.28 -22.65 23.53
C ALA A 243 8.94 -21.27 23.38
N GLY A 244 10.26 -21.22 23.17
CA GLY A 244 10.98 -19.98 22.88
C GLY A 244 10.45 -19.22 21.66
N PHE A 245 9.97 -19.91 20.61
CA PHE A 245 9.43 -19.26 19.42
C PHE A 245 8.11 -18.48 19.64
N PRO A 246 7.02 -19.09 20.14
CA PRO A 246 5.80 -18.35 20.44
C PRO A 246 6.00 -17.31 21.54
N LEU A 247 6.90 -17.54 22.52
CA LEU A 247 7.26 -16.53 23.52
C LEU A 247 7.99 -15.34 22.88
N PHE A 248 8.88 -15.58 21.93
CA PHE A 248 9.55 -14.53 21.17
C PHE A 248 8.55 -13.72 20.33
N LEU A 249 7.61 -14.39 19.64
CA LEU A 249 6.55 -13.71 18.90
C LEU A 249 5.66 -12.88 19.83
N LEU A 250 5.26 -13.44 20.96
CA LEU A 250 4.46 -12.75 21.97
C LEU A 250 5.20 -11.50 22.46
N TRP A 251 6.49 -11.63 22.79
CA TRP A 251 7.34 -10.50 23.18
C TRP A 251 7.46 -9.45 22.08
N GLN A 252 7.63 -9.86 20.82
CA GLN A 252 7.67 -8.95 19.67
C GLN A 252 6.34 -8.18 19.50
N THR A 253 5.21 -8.81 19.79
CA THR A 253 3.88 -8.15 19.72
C THR A 253 3.51 -7.33 20.95
N ALA A 254 4.01 -7.70 22.14
CA ALA A 254 3.67 -7.06 23.41
C ALA A 254 4.52 -5.82 23.69
N THR A 255 5.70 -5.70 23.07
CA THR A 255 6.55 -4.52 23.19
C THR A 255 6.21 -3.51 22.10
N SER A 256 6.18 -2.23 22.46
CA SER A 256 6.01 -1.18 21.45
C SER A 256 7.13 -1.28 20.39
N PRO A 257 6.86 -0.96 19.10
CA PRO A 257 7.85 -1.02 18.03
C PRO A 257 9.14 -0.21 18.29
N THR A 258 9.09 0.73 19.24
CA THR A 258 10.23 1.55 19.69
C THR A 258 10.97 0.99 20.91
N GLY A 259 10.36 0.05 21.64
CA GLY A 259 10.85 -0.51 22.91
C GLY A 259 11.62 -1.83 22.77
N ASN A 260 11.49 -2.55 21.66
CA ASN A 260 12.07 -3.88 21.52
C ASN A 260 13.58 -3.85 21.22
N ALA A 261 14.40 -4.48 22.08
CA ALA A 261 15.86 -4.54 21.95
C ALA A 261 16.35 -5.26 20.68
N PHE A 262 15.66 -6.32 20.24
CA PHE A 262 15.98 -7.04 19.00
C PHE A 262 15.70 -6.18 17.78
N GLN A 263 14.58 -5.45 17.78
CA GLN A 263 14.25 -4.52 16.71
C GLN A 263 15.26 -3.36 16.63
N ARG A 264 15.70 -2.83 17.79
CA ARG A 264 16.80 -1.85 17.85
C ARG A 264 18.11 -2.40 17.28
N LEU A 265 18.44 -3.65 17.61
CA LEU A 265 19.63 -4.33 17.09
C LEU A 265 19.55 -4.48 15.56
N VAL A 266 18.45 -5.00 15.02
CA VAL A 266 18.28 -5.15 13.56
C VAL A 266 18.40 -3.80 12.86
N TYR A 267 17.74 -2.77 13.38
CA TYR A 267 17.81 -1.41 12.82
C TYR A 267 19.15 -0.72 13.01
N SER A 268 20.06 -1.23 13.85
CA SER A 268 21.43 -0.71 13.94
C SER A 268 22.28 -1.11 12.72
N PHE A 269 21.90 -2.18 12.03
CA PHE A 269 22.61 -2.69 10.86
C PHE A 269 21.95 -2.30 9.53
N THR A 270 20.75 -1.71 9.55
CA THR A 270 20.02 -1.33 8.34
C THR A 270 19.75 0.17 8.28
N PRO A 271 20.05 0.83 7.16
CA PRO A 271 19.70 2.24 6.98
C PRO A 271 18.19 2.43 7.10
N ARG A 272 17.75 3.31 8.01
CA ARG A 272 16.35 3.71 8.03
C ARG A 272 16.09 4.61 6.82
N PRO A 273 15.05 4.34 6.02
CA PRO A 273 14.60 5.35 5.08
C PRO A 273 14.26 6.61 5.88
N ALA A 274 14.60 7.78 5.34
CA ALA A 274 14.09 9.03 5.89
C ALA A 274 12.56 8.92 5.97
N PRO A 275 11.93 9.38 7.07
CA PRO A 275 10.48 9.33 7.17
C PRO A 275 9.90 10.12 6.00
N ALA A 276 9.20 9.42 5.10
CA ALA A 276 8.38 10.06 4.10
C ALA A 276 7.24 10.79 4.81
N TYR A 277 6.81 11.92 4.26
CA TYR A 277 5.62 12.59 4.75
C TYR A 277 4.41 11.66 4.56
N THR A 278 3.74 11.29 5.65
CA THR A 278 2.51 10.50 5.61
C THR A 278 1.33 11.38 5.98
N PRO A 279 0.30 11.49 5.13
CA PRO A 279 -0.93 12.20 5.46
C PRO A 279 -1.52 11.74 6.78
N TRP A 280 -1.99 12.69 7.60
CA TRP A 280 -2.64 12.33 8.86
C TRP A 280 -4.04 11.78 8.59
N PHE A 281 -4.43 10.77 9.37
CA PHE A 281 -5.78 10.20 9.28
C PHE A 281 -6.88 11.24 9.54
N SER A 282 -6.62 12.24 10.40
CA SER A 282 -7.56 13.34 10.62
C SER A 282 -7.77 14.21 9.38
N ASP A 283 -6.72 14.49 8.61
CA ASP A 283 -6.83 15.25 7.36
C ASP A 283 -7.62 14.47 6.30
N LEU A 284 -7.41 13.15 6.23
CA LEU A 284 -8.15 12.29 5.31
C LEU A 284 -9.65 12.27 5.64
N ARG A 285 -9.99 12.19 6.93
CA ARG A 285 -11.38 12.24 7.40
C ARG A 285 -12.01 13.62 7.13
N GLU A 286 -11.28 14.70 7.36
CA GLU A 286 -11.73 16.07 7.04
C GLU A 286 -11.98 16.22 5.53
N LEU A 287 -11.09 15.70 4.68
CA LEU A 287 -11.24 15.69 3.23
C LEU A 287 -12.51 14.93 2.81
N PHE A 288 -12.72 13.70 3.31
CA PHE A 288 -13.91 12.91 2.95
C PHE A 288 -15.20 13.56 3.41
N HIS A 289 -15.19 14.18 4.58
CA HIS A 289 -16.32 14.96 5.06
C HIS A 289 -16.59 16.14 4.12
N TRP A 290 -15.55 16.90 3.74
CA TRP A 290 -15.69 18.03 2.83
C TRP A 290 -16.27 17.60 1.47
N ILE A 291 -15.72 16.54 0.86
CA ILE A 291 -16.19 16.00 -0.43
C ILE A 291 -17.68 15.67 -0.35
N ARG A 292 -18.11 14.95 0.70
CA ARG A 292 -19.52 14.56 0.84
C ARG A 292 -20.48 15.74 0.97
N MET A 293 -20.02 16.81 1.62
CA MET A 293 -20.85 17.98 1.91
C MET A 293 -20.87 19.02 0.78
N HIS A 294 -19.86 19.04 -0.09
CA HIS A 294 -19.66 20.12 -1.07
C HIS A 294 -19.61 19.65 -2.54
N THR A 295 -19.85 18.37 -2.81
CA THR A 295 -19.91 17.83 -4.18
C THR A 295 -21.21 17.06 -4.40
N SER A 296 -21.72 17.09 -5.63
CA SER A 296 -22.84 16.26 -6.10
C SER A 296 -22.41 14.80 -6.25
N ARG A 297 -23.35 13.85 -6.16
CA ARG A 297 -23.08 12.42 -6.38
C ARG A 297 -22.56 12.12 -7.78
N GLU A 298 -22.89 12.94 -8.77
CA GLU A 298 -22.46 12.78 -10.16
C GLU A 298 -21.10 13.44 -10.46
N ASP A 299 -20.56 14.22 -9.52
CA ASP A 299 -19.28 14.90 -9.72
C ASP A 299 -18.15 13.88 -9.76
N VAL A 300 -17.45 13.82 -10.91
CA VAL A 300 -16.29 12.95 -11.09
C VAL A 300 -15.09 13.56 -10.38
N ILE A 301 -14.46 12.78 -9.51
CA ILE A 301 -13.28 13.17 -8.76
C ILE A 301 -12.03 12.52 -9.35
N GLY A 302 -11.05 13.35 -9.70
CA GLY A 302 -9.70 12.93 -10.06
C GLY A 302 -8.80 12.92 -8.83
N ALA A 303 -8.17 11.81 -8.51
CA ALA A 303 -7.15 11.69 -7.47
C ALA A 303 -6.21 10.53 -7.81
N TRP A 304 -5.07 10.38 -7.13
CA TRP A 304 -4.24 9.20 -7.32
C TRP A 304 -4.99 7.92 -6.94
N PHE A 305 -4.67 6.76 -7.54
CA PHE A 305 -5.49 5.55 -7.41
C PHE A 305 -5.67 5.09 -5.95
N GLY A 306 -4.69 5.38 -5.08
CA GLY A 306 -4.74 5.05 -3.65
C GLY A 306 -5.85 5.81 -2.93
N LEU A 307 -5.96 7.11 -3.20
CA LEU A 307 -6.99 7.98 -2.63
C LEU A 307 -8.33 7.84 -3.37
N SER A 308 -8.32 7.73 -4.71
CA SER A 308 -9.52 7.55 -5.53
C SER A 308 -10.35 6.34 -5.10
N SER A 309 -9.70 5.20 -4.82
CA SER A 309 -10.40 3.99 -4.37
C SER A 309 -11.11 4.22 -3.02
N GLN A 310 -10.55 5.06 -2.15
CA GLN A 310 -11.14 5.41 -0.86
C GLN A 310 -12.26 6.45 -1.02
N ILE A 311 -12.11 7.44 -1.90
CA ILE A 311 -13.17 8.40 -2.23
C ILE A 311 -14.40 7.66 -2.78
N TYR A 312 -14.21 6.72 -3.70
CA TYR A 312 -15.30 5.88 -4.20
C TYR A 312 -16.02 5.13 -3.07
N ALA A 313 -15.25 4.48 -2.19
CA ALA A 313 -15.81 3.66 -1.10
C ALA A 313 -16.50 4.47 0.02
N TRP A 314 -15.95 5.63 0.39
CA TRP A 314 -16.38 6.38 1.58
C TRP A 314 -17.20 7.63 1.28
N CYS A 315 -17.04 8.21 0.09
CA CYS A 315 -17.75 9.41 -0.33
C CYS A 315 -18.87 9.13 -1.34
N ASP A 316 -18.89 7.95 -1.97
CA ASP A 316 -19.85 7.60 -3.03
C ASP A 316 -19.81 8.62 -4.18
N ARG A 317 -18.62 8.77 -4.78
CA ARG A 317 -18.36 9.67 -5.92
C ARG A 317 -17.67 8.91 -7.06
N PRO A 318 -18.05 9.13 -8.32
CA PRO A 318 -17.34 8.59 -9.47
C PRO A 318 -15.86 8.99 -9.45
N VAL A 319 -14.98 8.06 -9.79
CA VAL A 319 -13.52 8.30 -9.87
C VAL A 319 -12.95 7.81 -11.19
N VAL A 320 -11.89 8.48 -11.66
CA VAL A 320 -11.28 8.17 -12.97
C VAL A 320 -10.34 6.96 -12.92
N VAL A 321 -9.54 6.87 -11.86
CA VAL A 321 -8.51 5.85 -11.66
C VAL A 321 -8.80 5.03 -10.40
N GLN A 322 -8.43 3.75 -10.39
CA GLN A 322 -8.64 2.84 -9.26
C GLN A 322 -7.51 1.82 -9.17
N SER A 323 -7.31 1.22 -7.99
CA SER A 323 -6.23 0.25 -7.71
C SER A 323 -6.44 -1.15 -8.30
N LYS A 324 -7.44 -1.33 -9.18
CA LYS A 324 -7.77 -2.61 -9.81
C LYS A 324 -6.97 -2.83 -11.10
N PHE A 325 -5.65 -2.98 -10.95
CA PHE A 325 -4.71 -3.08 -12.06
C PHE A 325 -4.85 -4.33 -12.91
N GLU A 326 -5.62 -5.32 -12.47
CA GLU A 326 -6.03 -6.45 -13.30
C GLU A 326 -6.87 -5.99 -14.49
N ASN A 327 -7.51 -4.81 -14.43
CA ASN A 327 -8.20 -4.25 -15.58
C ASN A 327 -7.18 -3.56 -16.53
N PRO A 328 -6.96 -4.06 -17.75
CA PRO A 328 -5.99 -3.48 -18.68
C PRO A 328 -6.35 -2.04 -19.10
N THR A 329 -7.61 -1.62 -18.97
CA THR A 329 -8.03 -0.25 -19.30
C THR A 329 -7.67 0.78 -18.24
N ILE A 330 -7.38 0.37 -16.99
CA ILE A 330 -7.09 1.32 -15.90
C ILE A 330 -5.61 1.73 -15.88
N ARG A 331 -4.70 0.81 -16.23
CA ARG A 331 -3.24 1.07 -16.17
C ARG A 331 -2.82 2.25 -17.05
N PRO A 332 -3.28 2.35 -18.32
CA PRO A 332 -2.98 3.52 -19.15
C PRO A 332 -3.54 4.81 -18.57
N LYS A 333 -4.73 4.80 -17.96
CA LYS A 333 -5.31 5.99 -17.30
C LYS A 333 -4.47 6.46 -16.12
N CYS A 334 -3.95 5.53 -15.31
CA CYS A 334 -3.05 5.88 -14.21
C CYS A 334 -1.75 6.51 -14.72
N MET A 335 -1.17 5.98 -15.80
CA MET A 335 0.02 6.56 -16.41
C MET A 335 -0.26 7.93 -17.06
N GLU A 336 -1.40 8.09 -17.71
CA GLU A 336 -1.85 9.36 -18.28
C GLU A 336 -1.97 10.44 -17.21
N LEU A 337 -2.61 10.12 -16.06
CA LEU A 337 -2.71 11.02 -14.91
C LEU A 337 -1.32 11.35 -14.33
N ALA A 338 -0.47 10.34 -14.12
CA ALA A 338 0.86 10.55 -13.58
C ALA A 338 1.69 11.50 -14.48
N ASN A 339 1.65 11.29 -15.79
CA ASN A 339 2.35 12.16 -16.74
C ASN A 339 1.78 13.59 -16.72
N ALA A 340 0.45 13.74 -16.77
CA ALA A 340 -0.21 15.06 -16.74
C ALA A 340 0.10 15.89 -15.48
N LEU A 341 0.29 15.21 -14.34
CA LEU A 341 0.65 15.86 -13.07
C LEU A 341 2.07 16.41 -13.05
N TYR A 342 3.03 15.72 -13.66
CA TYR A 342 4.42 16.21 -13.74
C TYR A 342 4.75 16.94 -15.04
N GLY A 343 3.81 16.98 -15.98
CA GLY A 343 3.85 17.80 -17.19
C GLY A 343 3.36 19.23 -16.98
N ALA A 344 3.00 19.89 -18.07
CA ALA A 344 2.43 21.24 -18.04
C ALA A 344 0.96 21.25 -17.58
N PRO A 345 0.45 22.35 -16.98
CA PRO A 345 -0.96 22.46 -16.57
C PRO A 345 -1.98 22.06 -17.65
N ALA A 346 -1.72 22.41 -18.90
CA ALA A 346 -2.56 22.06 -20.05
C ALA A 346 -2.76 20.55 -20.24
N GLU A 347 -1.80 19.71 -19.83
CA GLU A 347 -1.93 18.25 -19.89
C GLU A 347 -2.96 17.75 -18.87
N LEU A 348 -2.98 18.33 -17.65
CA LEU A 348 -3.99 17.99 -16.65
C LEU A 348 -5.36 18.53 -17.05
N GLU A 349 -5.44 19.69 -17.67
CA GLU A 349 -6.69 20.20 -18.24
C GLU A 349 -7.26 19.25 -19.31
N ALA A 350 -6.42 18.78 -20.22
CA ALA A 350 -6.81 17.81 -21.23
C ALA A 350 -7.30 16.49 -20.60
N PHE A 351 -6.61 16.02 -19.56
CA PHE A 351 -7.04 14.85 -18.78
C PHE A 351 -8.41 15.09 -18.12
N CYS A 352 -8.60 16.24 -17.47
CA CYS A 352 -9.85 16.61 -16.81
C CYS A 352 -11.02 16.71 -17.80
N ARG A 353 -10.81 17.32 -18.98
CA ARG A 353 -11.83 17.38 -20.05
C ARG A 353 -12.17 15.99 -20.57
N LYS A 354 -11.16 15.17 -20.88
CA LYS A 354 -11.32 13.81 -21.41
C LYS A 354 -12.15 12.91 -20.50
N TYR A 355 -11.90 12.98 -19.18
CA TYR A 355 -12.57 12.13 -18.19
C TYR A 355 -13.68 12.84 -17.40
N ARG A 356 -14.05 14.07 -17.80
CA ARG A 356 -15.10 14.89 -17.17
C ARG A 356 -14.87 15.11 -15.67
N VAL A 357 -13.62 15.26 -15.25
CA VAL A 357 -13.25 15.55 -13.86
C VAL A 357 -13.78 16.92 -13.48
N ARG A 358 -14.57 16.97 -12.41
CA ARG A 358 -15.07 18.23 -11.84
C ARG A 358 -14.19 18.73 -10.70
N TYR A 359 -13.72 17.81 -9.86
CA TYR A 359 -12.83 18.11 -8.74
C TYR A 359 -11.57 17.25 -8.82
N PHE A 360 -10.42 17.87 -8.62
CA PHE A 360 -9.13 17.19 -8.52
C PHE A 360 -8.59 17.29 -7.10
N VAL A 361 -8.22 16.15 -6.50
CA VAL A 361 -7.62 16.09 -5.17
C VAL A 361 -6.12 15.92 -5.30
N TYR A 362 -5.40 16.93 -4.84
CA TYR A 362 -3.95 16.98 -4.77
C TYR A 362 -3.48 16.52 -3.39
N GLU A 363 -2.47 15.65 -3.36
CA GLU A 363 -1.83 15.17 -2.13
C GLU A 363 -0.45 15.82 -1.99
N ALA A 364 -0.11 16.34 -0.80
CA ALA A 364 1.18 16.99 -0.56
C ALA A 364 2.39 16.09 -0.87
N THR A 365 2.22 14.77 -0.74
CA THR A 365 3.23 13.76 -1.12
C THR A 365 3.62 13.81 -2.60
N MET A 366 2.75 14.32 -3.49
CA MET A 366 3.04 14.40 -4.92
C MET A 366 4.25 15.30 -5.23
N LEU A 367 4.42 16.43 -4.53
CA LEU A 367 5.64 17.24 -4.67
C LEU A 367 6.76 16.72 -3.76
N LEU A 368 6.43 16.38 -2.52
CA LEU A 368 7.41 16.18 -1.46
C LEU A 368 8.14 14.84 -1.53
N GLU A 369 7.52 13.80 -2.07
CA GLU A 369 8.12 12.48 -2.10
C GLU A 369 9.08 12.33 -3.30
N SER A 370 10.35 12.04 -2.99
CA SER A 370 11.41 11.87 -3.99
C SER A 370 11.88 10.42 -4.18
N GLY A 371 11.37 9.51 -3.33
CA GLY A 371 11.75 8.11 -3.31
C GLY A 371 11.29 7.35 -4.55
N THR A 372 11.74 6.09 -4.67
CA THR A 372 11.33 5.22 -5.78
C THR A 372 9.84 4.86 -5.75
N ASP A 373 9.13 5.14 -4.66
CA ASP A 373 7.67 4.89 -4.52
C ASP A 373 6.80 6.08 -4.85
N SER A 374 7.43 7.24 -5.04
CA SER A 374 6.74 8.48 -5.39
C SER A 374 5.98 8.38 -6.71
N LEU A 375 4.93 9.19 -6.82
CA LEU A 375 4.23 9.36 -8.08
C LEU A 375 5.13 9.91 -9.19
N ARG A 376 6.15 10.73 -8.85
CA ARG A 376 7.13 11.24 -9.84
C ARG A 376 7.94 10.11 -10.46
N TYR A 377 8.32 9.12 -9.66
CA TYR A 377 9.00 7.94 -10.17
C TYR A 377 8.10 7.17 -11.15
N VAL A 378 6.83 7.02 -10.81
CA VAL A 378 5.84 6.39 -11.71
C VAL A 378 5.73 7.17 -13.02
N ALA A 379 5.64 8.51 -12.97
CA ALA A 379 5.63 9.39 -14.14
C ALA A 379 6.95 9.36 -14.96
N GLY A 380 8.04 8.80 -14.42
CA GLY A 380 9.33 8.73 -15.12
C GLY A 380 10.24 9.93 -14.87
N GLN A 381 9.92 10.73 -13.86
CA GLN A 381 10.59 11.99 -13.58
C GLN A 381 11.59 11.81 -12.43
N ARG A 382 12.81 12.27 -12.64
CA ARG A 382 13.86 12.29 -11.60
C ARG A 382 13.83 13.56 -10.76
N SER A 383 13.49 14.67 -11.38
CA SER A 383 13.32 16.00 -10.78
C SER A 383 11.94 16.56 -11.14
N VAL A 384 11.44 17.50 -10.34
CA VAL A 384 10.15 18.14 -10.57
C VAL A 384 10.41 19.55 -11.09
N ALA A 385 9.91 19.87 -12.29
CA ALA A 385 10.00 21.24 -12.81
C ALA A 385 9.12 22.17 -11.95
N THR A 386 9.61 23.36 -11.61
CA THR A 386 8.83 24.35 -10.84
C THR A 386 7.60 24.85 -11.59
N THR A 387 7.61 24.72 -12.92
CA THR A 387 6.49 25.04 -13.81
C THR A 387 5.45 23.92 -13.95
N SER A 388 5.74 22.71 -13.46
CA SER A 388 4.86 21.54 -13.58
C SER A 388 3.54 21.72 -12.81
N THR A 389 2.52 20.96 -13.19
CA THR A 389 1.21 21.01 -12.53
C THR A 389 1.28 20.74 -11.03
N VAL A 390 2.03 19.70 -10.61
CA VAL A 390 2.23 19.37 -9.19
C VAL A 390 2.92 20.51 -8.43
N ALA A 391 3.96 21.12 -9.00
CA ALA A 391 4.65 22.24 -8.36
C ALA A 391 3.72 23.46 -8.21
N ARG A 392 2.97 23.83 -9.26
CA ARG A 392 2.02 24.94 -9.22
C ARG A 392 0.86 24.68 -8.25
N MET A 393 0.26 23.48 -8.28
CA MET A 393 -0.78 23.10 -7.33
C MET A 393 -0.31 23.15 -5.87
N HIS A 394 1.00 23.02 -5.61
CA HIS A 394 1.54 23.10 -4.25
C HIS A 394 2.01 24.51 -3.85
N LEU A 395 2.66 25.24 -4.75
CA LEU A 395 3.41 26.47 -4.43
C LEU A 395 2.77 27.76 -4.98
N SER A 396 1.95 27.64 -6.02
CA SER A 396 1.30 28.72 -6.75
C SER A 396 -0.13 28.34 -7.18
N PRO A 397 -1.01 27.89 -6.25
CA PRO A 397 -2.30 27.33 -6.62
C PRO A 397 -3.24 28.33 -7.30
N TYR A 398 -2.99 29.64 -7.11
CA TYR A 398 -3.79 30.73 -7.68
C TYR A 398 -3.30 31.20 -9.05
N GLU A 399 -2.18 30.66 -9.56
CA GLU A 399 -1.66 30.94 -10.91
C GLU A 399 -2.21 29.94 -11.96
N LEU A 400 -3.09 29.02 -11.56
CA LEU A 400 -3.71 28.04 -12.44
C LEU A 400 -5.05 28.59 -12.95
N GLU A 401 -5.13 28.96 -14.22
CA GLU A 401 -6.30 29.63 -14.81
C GLU A 401 -7.55 28.73 -14.89
N GLU A 402 -7.36 27.42 -15.06
CA GLU A 402 -8.46 26.44 -15.20
C GLU A 402 -8.76 25.67 -13.91
N PHE A 403 -8.01 25.95 -12.83
CA PHE A 403 -8.15 25.25 -11.55
C PHE A 403 -8.29 26.23 -10.39
N GLU A 404 -9.42 26.14 -9.70
CA GLU A 404 -9.67 26.94 -8.52
C GLU A 404 -9.47 26.11 -7.25
N LEU A 405 -8.61 26.58 -6.34
CA LEU A 405 -8.47 25.97 -5.02
C LEU A 405 -9.75 26.22 -4.19
N VAL A 406 -10.46 25.14 -3.84
CA VAL A 406 -11.75 25.21 -3.10
C VAL A 406 -11.69 24.59 -1.70
N TYR A 407 -10.63 23.84 -1.40
CA TYR A 407 -10.40 23.26 -0.08
C TYR A 407 -8.91 23.02 0.17
N GLN A 408 -8.51 23.14 1.43
CA GLN A 408 -7.15 22.83 1.88
C GLN A 408 -7.15 22.34 3.32
N ASN A 409 -6.33 21.33 3.60
CA ASN A 409 -5.83 20.98 4.92
C ASN A 409 -4.35 20.65 4.82
N ASN A 410 -3.67 20.30 5.92
CA ASN A 410 -2.22 20.07 5.91
C ASN A 410 -1.71 19.00 4.94
N SER A 411 -2.55 18.06 4.49
CA SER A 411 -2.14 16.94 3.62
C SER A 411 -2.72 17.03 2.21
N PHE A 412 -3.86 17.71 2.04
CA PHE A 412 -4.66 17.68 0.81
C PHE A 412 -5.09 19.07 0.37
N ARG A 413 -5.20 19.25 -0.94
CA ARG A 413 -5.91 20.36 -1.59
C ARG A 413 -6.97 19.80 -2.53
N VAL A 414 -8.12 20.46 -2.63
CA VAL A 414 -9.10 20.16 -3.69
C VAL A 414 -9.18 21.35 -4.62
N PHE A 415 -9.01 21.06 -5.91
CA PHE A 415 -9.17 22.00 -7.01
C PHE A 415 -10.48 21.71 -7.74
N ARG A 416 -11.27 22.74 -8.01
CA ARG A 416 -12.40 22.68 -8.94
C ARG A 416 -11.87 22.98 -10.35
N PHE A 417 -12.12 22.07 -11.28
CA PHE A 417 -11.84 22.31 -12.70
C PHE A 417 -12.95 23.18 -13.29
N LEU A 418 -12.57 24.34 -13.82
CA LEU A 418 -13.52 25.37 -14.26
C LEU A 418 -14.05 25.11 -15.67
N GLY A 419 -13.19 24.73 -16.62
CA GLY A 419 -13.61 24.48 -17.99
C GLY A 419 -14.29 25.68 -18.64
N GLY A 420 -13.89 26.90 -18.27
CA GLY A 420 -14.52 28.16 -18.66
C GLY A 420 -15.54 28.76 -17.68
N GLU A 421 -15.82 28.10 -16.55
CA GLU A 421 -16.62 28.69 -15.47
C GLU A 421 -15.89 29.80 -14.71
N LYS A 422 -16.64 30.68 -14.02
CA LYS A 422 -16.07 31.76 -13.22
C LYS A 422 -15.54 31.26 -11.88
N PHE A 423 -14.42 31.83 -11.46
CA PHE A 423 -13.88 31.71 -10.11
C PHE A 423 -14.87 32.23 -9.07
N THR A 424 -15.02 31.48 -7.97
CA THR A 424 -15.78 31.88 -6.77
C THR A 424 -14.87 32.47 -5.67
N ASN A 425 -13.57 32.18 -5.73
CA ASN A 425 -12.50 32.55 -4.80
C ASN A 425 -12.89 32.34 -3.32
N PRO A 426 -13.14 31.09 -2.87
CA PRO A 426 -13.50 30.81 -1.49
C PRO A 426 -12.34 31.15 -0.54
N ALA A 427 -12.67 31.57 0.68
CA ALA A 427 -11.67 31.80 1.72
C ALA A 427 -11.05 30.46 2.18
N ILE A 428 -9.83 30.19 1.74
CA ILE A 428 -9.10 28.97 2.07
C ILE A 428 -8.30 29.14 3.36
N PRO A 429 -8.36 28.19 4.32
CA PRO A 429 -7.51 28.25 5.51
C PRO A 429 -6.04 28.14 5.16
N TRP A 430 -5.22 29.00 5.75
CA TRP A 430 -3.78 28.90 5.70
C TRP A 430 -3.31 27.62 6.38
N GLU A 431 -2.42 26.87 5.72
CA GLU A 431 -1.81 25.66 6.27
C GLU A 431 -0.30 25.68 6.00
N PRO A 432 0.53 25.41 7.02
CA PRO A 432 1.99 25.57 6.95
C PRO A 432 2.64 24.68 5.89
N MET A 433 2.00 23.57 5.50
CA MET A 433 2.50 22.68 4.46
C MET A 433 2.72 23.39 3.12
N TYR A 434 1.88 24.38 2.81
CA TYR A 434 1.92 25.07 1.52
C TYR A 434 2.40 26.51 1.63
N GLU A 435 3.03 26.87 2.74
CA GLU A 435 3.57 28.21 2.93
C GLU A 435 4.78 28.40 2.01
N ARG A 436 4.60 29.24 0.98
CA ARG A 436 5.61 29.46 -0.07
C ARG A 436 6.96 29.90 0.51
N SER A 437 6.97 30.74 1.56
CA SER A 437 8.21 31.22 2.19
C SER A 437 9.05 30.12 2.87
N TYR A 438 8.49 28.94 3.11
CA TYR A 438 9.24 27.79 3.64
C TYR A 438 10.07 27.10 2.56
N TYR A 439 9.78 27.39 1.28
CA TYR A 439 10.46 26.83 0.13
C TYR A 439 11.44 27.85 -0.46
N ARG A 440 12.67 27.39 -0.75
CA ARG A 440 13.76 28.20 -1.31
C ARG A 440 13.99 27.84 -2.77
N GLY A 441 14.61 28.77 -3.50
CA GLY A 441 15.03 28.54 -4.89
C GLY A 441 13.86 28.34 -5.85
N LEU A 442 12.72 28.98 -5.60
CA LEU A 442 11.52 28.83 -6.43
C LEU A 442 11.68 29.36 -7.86
N ASP A 443 12.64 30.25 -8.08
CA ASP A 443 13.00 30.76 -9.41
C ASP A 443 13.89 29.80 -10.21
N ALA A 444 14.37 28.71 -9.58
CA ALA A 444 15.09 27.67 -10.28
C ALA A 444 14.16 26.86 -11.19
N PRO A 445 14.67 26.26 -12.28
CA PRO A 445 13.85 25.43 -13.17
C PRO A 445 13.31 24.16 -12.52
N TYR A 446 13.94 23.69 -11.44
CA TYR A 446 13.59 22.45 -10.74
C TYR A 446 13.48 22.68 -9.24
N TYR A 447 12.54 21.96 -8.62
CA TYR A 447 12.38 21.88 -7.18
C TYR A 447 13.60 21.20 -6.54
N ASP A 448 14.17 21.83 -5.52
CA ASP A 448 15.27 21.27 -4.73
C ASP A 448 14.72 20.31 -3.66
N ASP A 449 14.96 19.01 -3.84
CA ASP A 449 14.51 17.96 -2.92
C ASP A 449 15.18 18.02 -1.53
N SER A 450 16.34 18.67 -1.41
CA SER A 450 17.12 18.67 -0.16
C SER A 450 16.41 19.39 0.98
N GLN A 451 15.51 20.33 0.66
CA GLN A 451 14.75 21.11 1.64
C GLN A 451 13.54 20.36 2.20
N THR A 452 13.02 19.34 1.50
CA THR A 452 11.78 18.64 1.84
C THR A 452 11.79 18.14 3.28
N SER A 453 12.89 17.51 3.72
CA SER A 453 12.96 16.93 5.07
C SER A 453 12.82 17.99 6.15
N ALA A 454 13.40 19.18 5.96
CA ALA A 454 13.33 20.28 6.93
C ALA A 454 11.90 20.84 7.01
N ILE A 455 11.24 21.02 5.86
CA ILE A 455 9.87 21.51 5.76
C ILE A 455 8.89 20.54 6.42
N VAL A 456 8.96 19.25 6.04
CA VAL A 456 8.13 18.19 6.62
C VAL A 456 8.32 18.10 8.12
N SER A 457 9.56 18.20 8.62
CA SER A 457 9.85 18.15 10.05
C SER A 457 9.25 19.35 10.80
N ARG A 458 9.36 20.55 10.23
CA ARG A 458 8.77 21.77 10.79
C ARG A 458 7.25 21.68 10.87
N VAL A 459 6.58 21.29 9.79
CA VAL A 459 5.12 21.16 9.75
C VAL A 459 4.63 20.08 10.71
N THR A 460 5.31 18.94 10.74
CA THR A 460 5.02 17.84 11.67
C THR A 460 5.15 18.30 13.11
N TRP A 461 6.21 19.03 13.44
CA TRP A 461 6.42 19.58 14.79
C TRP A 461 5.30 20.56 15.17
N LEU A 462 4.98 21.55 14.31
CA LEU A 462 3.91 22.52 14.56
C LEU A 462 2.58 21.83 14.87
N ARG A 463 2.24 20.81 14.08
CA ARG A 463 1.01 20.04 14.28
C ARG A 463 1.04 19.24 15.59
N GLN A 464 2.14 18.55 15.89
CA GLN A 464 2.28 17.80 17.14
C GLN A 464 2.12 18.70 18.37
N GLN A 465 2.66 19.92 18.33
CA GLN A 465 2.50 20.89 19.42
C GLN A 465 1.02 21.30 19.61
N VAL A 466 0.26 21.48 18.53
CA VAL A 466 -1.18 21.79 18.63
C VAL A 466 -1.98 20.61 19.18
N GLU A 467 -1.70 19.39 18.72
CA GLU A 467 -2.37 18.19 19.25
C GLU A 467 -2.02 17.94 20.72
N PHE A 468 -0.77 18.20 21.12
CA PHE A 468 -0.37 18.15 22.52
C PHE A 468 -1.10 19.21 23.36
N ALA A 469 -1.23 20.45 22.87
CA ALA A 469 -2.01 21.47 23.54
C ALA A 469 -3.50 21.10 23.68
N ARG A 470 -4.08 20.46 22.65
CA ARG A 470 -5.46 19.95 22.71
C ARG A 470 -5.60 18.87 23.78
N ALA A 471 -4.65 17.96 23.87
CA ALA A 471 -4.65 16.92 24.91
C ALA A 471 -4.59 17.53 26.33
N LEU A 472 -3.69 18.50 26.55
CA LEU A 472 -3.61 19.25 27.82
C LEU A 472 -4.95 19.92 28.17
N ALA A 473 -5.61 20.57 27.19
CA ALA A 473 -6.89 21.22 27.40
C ALA A 473 -8.04 20.23 27.72
N VAL A 474 -7.97 19.01 27.20
CA VAL A 474 -8.91 17.92 27.54
C VAL A 474 -8.65 17.38 28.94
N GLU A 475 -7.39 17.27 29.36
CA GLU A 475 -6.98 16.90 30.73
C GLU A 475 -7.29 17.98 31.78
N GLY A 476 -7.79 19.14 31.37
CA GLY A 476 -8.09 20.27 32.26
C GLY A 476 -6.90 21.18 32.57
N LYS A 477 -5.72 20.93 31.98
CA LYS A 477 -4.51 21.77 32.10
C LYS A 477 -4.58 22.95 31.13
N LEU A 478 -5.59 23.80 31.31
CA LEU A 478 -5.92 24.89 30.39
C LEU A 478 -4.84 25.96 30.29
N GLU A 479 -4.21 26.31 31.42
CA GLU A 479 -3.15 27.31 31.49
C GLU A 479 -1.91 26.89 30.67
N GLU A 480 -1.52 25.62 30.76
CA GLU A 480 -0.41 25.06 29.99
C GLU A 480 -0.73 25.02 28.49
N ALA A 481 -1.95 24.58 28.14
CA ALA A 481 -2.43 24.58 26.76
C ALA A 481 -2.43 25.99 26.16
N PHE A 482 -2.91 26.99 26.91
CA PHE A 482 -2.94 28.39 26.50
C PHE A 482 -1.53 28.95 26.30
N LYS A 483 -0.62 28.78 27.27
CA LYS A 483 0.77 29.23 27.15
C LYS A 483 1.49 28.61 25.95
N LEU A 484 1.33 27.31 25.73
CA LEU A 484 1.93 26.62 24.60
C LEU A 484 1.41 27.16 23.26
N THR A 485 0.09 27.31 23.13
CA THR A 485 -0.53 27.77 21.88
C THR A 485 -0.25 29.24 21.59
N MET A 486 -0.20 30.10 22.60
CA MET A 486 0.20 31.51 22.41
C MET A 486 1.65 31.65 21.95
N ARG A 487 2.57 30.79 22.42
CA ARG A 487 3.94 30.74 21.90
C ARG A 487 3.98 30.35 20.41
N LEU A 488 3.16 29.39 20.01
CA LEU A 488 3.05 28.99 18.61
C LEU A 488 2.49 30.13 17.74
N VAL A 489 1.45 30.81 18.22
CA VAL A 489 0.82 31.94 17.53
C VAL A 489 1.77 33.13 17.43
N ALA A 490 2.57 33.41 18.46
CA ALA A 490 3.58 34.46 18.42
C ALA A 490 4.67 34.16 17.37
N ALA A 491 5.03 32.89 17.19
CA ALA A 491 6.01 32.46 16.19
C ALA A 491 5.43 32.42 14.76
N GLU A 492 4.15 32.04 14.61
CA GLU A 492 3.44 32.03 13.33
C GLU A 492 2.00 32.56 13.53
N PRO A 493 1.79 33.87 13.32
CA PRO A 493 0.49 34.50 13.55
C PRO A 493 -0.65 33.90 12.74
N ARG A 494 -0.37 33.37 11.55
CA ARG A 494 -1.37 32.75 10.66
C ARG A 494 -1.78 31.35 11.09
N PHE A 495 -1.17 30.77 12.13
CA PHE A 495 -1.45 29.39 12.54
C PHE A 495 -2.77 29.26 13.31
N TRP A 496 -3.87 29.35 12.55
CA TRP A 496 -5.23 29.46 13.04
C TRP A 496 -5.65 28.30 13.97
N ARG A 497 -5.15 27.08 13.74
CA ARG A 497 -5.44 25.91 14.59
C ARG A 497 -4.92 26.12 16.02
N ALA A 498 -3.73 26.71 16.17
CA ALA A 498 -3.16 27.03 17.48
C ALA A 498 -3.94 28.18 18.14
N ALA A 499 -4.24 29.24 17.38
CA ALA A 499 -5.03 30.38 17.86
C ALA A 499 -6.44 29.97 18.32
N LEU A 500 -7.07 29.00 17.64
CA LEU A 500 -8.39 28.49 18.02
C LEU A 500 -8.35 27.73 19.35
N VAL A 501 -7.30 26.92 19.57
CA VAL A 501 -7.10 26.23 20.85
C VAL A 501 -6.78 27.25 21.95
N ALA A 502 -5.93 28.24 21.68
CA ALA A 502 -5.64 29.32 22.62
C ALA A 502 -6.92 30.06 23.04
N SER A 503 -7.76 30.45 22.07
CA SER A 503 -9.02 31.14 22.31
C SER A 503 -9.98 30.31 23.18
N LYS A 504 -10.17 29.03 22.84
CA LYS A 504 -11.05 28.12 23.61
C LYS A 504 -10.51 27.86 25.02
N SER A 505 -9.20 27.74 25.20
CA SER A 505 -8.57 27.56 26.52
C SER A 505 -8.69 28.81 27.39
N ALA A 506 -8.38 29.99 26.84
CA ALA A 506 -8.52 31.28 27.54
C ALA A 506 -9.97 31.54 27.98
N LEU A 507 -10.95 31.24 27.12
CA LEU A 507 -12.36 31.39 27.47
C LEU A 507 -12.74 30.50 28.65
N ARG A 508 -12.26 29.25 28.68
CA ARG A 508 -12.51 28.32 29.79
C ARG A 508 -11.80 28.70 31.09
N LEU A 509 -10.73 29.49 31.01
CA LEU A 509 -10.03 30.09 32.16
C LEU A 509 -10.70 31.38 32.65
N GLY A 510 -11.66 31.94 31.90
CA GLY A 510 -12.29 33.24 32.20
C GLY A 510 -11.51 34.45 31.67
N HIS A 511 -10.46 34.24 30.86
CA HIS A 511 -9.66 35.31 30.26
C HIS A 511 -10.30 35.83 28.96
N THR A 512 -11.44 36.51 29.06
CA THR A 512 -12.26 36.90 27.90
C THR A 512 -11.51 37.77 26.89
N LEU A 513 -10.72 38.75 27.35
CA LEU A 513 -9.96 39.64 26.46
C LEU A 513 -8.91 38.86 25.62
N GLU A 514 -8.18 37.96 26.26
CA GLU A 514 -7.20 37.10 25.59
C GLU A 514 -7.87 36.12 24.63
N ALA A 515 -9.01 35.55 25.01
CA ALA A 515 -9.80 34.68 24.17
C ALA A 515 -10.25 35.38 22.89
N CYS A 516 -10.64 36.66 22.99
CA CYS A 516 -11.04 37.50 21.88
C CYS A 516 -9.88 37.88 20.97
N ALA A 517 -8.74 38.26 21.54
CA ALA A 517 -7.53 38.52 20.77
C ALA A 517 -7.12 37.27 19.96
N ALA A 518 -7.11 36.11 20.60
CA ALA A 518 -6.81 34.85 19.93
C ALA A 518 -7.87 34.47 18.87
N ALA A 519 -9.16 34.73 19.11
CA ALA A 519 -10.21 34.48 18.12
C ALA A 519 -10.06 35.39 16.88
N ARG A 520 -9.70 36.66 17.06
CA ARG A 520 -9.40 37.56 15.93
C ARG A 520 -8.15 37.10 15.17
N GLN A 521 -7.17 36.53 15.88
CA GLN A 521 -5.97 35.94 15.27
C GLN A 521 -6.30 34.71 14.42
N VAL A 522 -7.32 33.90 14.78
CA VAL A 522 -7.82 32.80 13.93
C VAL A 522 -8.23 33.34 12.56
N LEU A 523 -8.91 34.49 12.50
CA LEU A 523 -9.40 35.06 11.25
C LEU A 523 -8.28 35.56 10.32
N GLN A 524 -7.06 35.80 10.82
CA GLN A 524 -5.91 36.11 9.97
C GLN A 524 -5.44 34.89 9.15
N GLY A 525 -5.53 33.70 9.74
CA GLY A 525 -5.17 32.45 9.06
C GLY A 525 -6.35 31.76 8.37
N TYR A 526 -7.57 31.92 8.89
CA TYR A 526 -8.79 31.38 8.29
C TYR A 526 -9.97 32.35 8.44
N PRO A 527 -10.15 33.27 7.49
CA PRO A 527 -11.18 34.31 7.57
C PRO A 527 -12.61 33.80 7.68
N ALA A 528 -12.91 32.62 7.11
CA ALA A 528 -14.24 32.01 7.15
C ALA A 528 -14.44 31.03 8.33
N CYS A 529 -13.58 31.06 9.35
CA CYS A 529 -13.69 30.15 10.49
C CYS A 529 -14.94 30.44 11.35
N LEU A 530 -16.02 29.68 11.13
CA LEU A 530 -17.30 29.84 11.85
C LEU A 530 -17.17 29.80 13.37
N ASP A 531 -16.29 28.94 13.91
CA ASP A 531 -16.05 28.85 15.35
C ASP A 531 -15.53 30.17 15.91
N ALA A 532 -14.59 30.82 15.21
CA ALA A 532 -14.02 32.10 15.64
C ALA A 532 -15.03 33.23 15.49
N ILE A 533 -15.77 33.26 14.38
CA ILE A 533 -16.84 34.24 14.15
C ILE A 533 -17.89 34.15 15.27
N ARG A 534 -18.33 32.95 15.63
CA ARG A 534 -19.29 32.72 16.73
C ARG A 534 -18.74 33.09 18.10
N LEU A 535 -17.46 32.80 18.36
CA LEU A 535 -16.80 33.19 19.60
C LEU A 535 -16.75 34.71 19.73
N ILE A 536 -16.37 35.40 18.65
CA ILE A 536 -16.29 36.87 18.61
C ILE A 536 -17.66 37.48 18.85
N SER A 537 -18.68 37.05 18.09
CA SER A 537 -20.03 37.62 18.18
C SER A 537 -20.69 37.43 19.55
N ARG A 538 -20.27 36.41 20.33
CA ARG A 538 -20.92 36.04 21.58
C ARG A 538 -20.21 36.57 22.82
N TYR A 539 -18.88 36.64 22.78
CA TYR A 539 -18.07 36.88 23.98
C TYR A 539 -17.17 38.10 23.87
N CYS A 540 -16.93 38.61 22.67
CA CYS A 540 -16.08 39.77 22.51
C CYS A 540 -16.92 41.03 22.57
N PRO A 541 -16.55 42.01 23.41
CA PRO A 541 -17.13 43.32 23.30
C PRO A 541 -16.89 43.82 21.87
N ASP A 542 -17.93 44.39 21.26
CA ASP A 542 -17.78 45.27 20.11
C ASP A 542 -16.75 46.32 20.55
N ASN A 543 -15.54 46.30 19.98
CA ASN A 543 -14.58 47.34 20.34
C ASN A 543 -15.08 48.65 19.70
N PRO A 544 -15.05 49.79 20.43
CA PRO A 544 -15.23 51.10 19.82
C PRO A 544 -14.19 51.40 18.73
#